data_AF-A0A2G9C5J6-F1
#
_entry.id   AF-A0A2G9C5J6-F1
#
_cell.length_a   1.000
_cell.length_b   1.000
_cell.length_c   1.000
_cell.angle_alpha   90.00
_cell.angle_beta   90.00
_cell.angle_gamma   90.00
#
_symmetry.space_group_name_H-M   'P 1'
#
loop_
_entity.id
_entity.type
_entity.pdbx_description
1 polymer ?
#
loop_
_entity_poly.entity_id
_entity_poly.type
_entity_poly.pdbx_seq_one_letter_code
_entity_poly.pdbx_strand_id
1 'polypeptide(L)'
;MPKILTPLARAAGPRAPMPRPATISLLVALATVLATGCGEKKIAAAKPAPPEVGVVIVATQDAPLALELPGRLSASQVAEIRPQVSGIVQKRLFEEGTTVRAGQALYQLDAATYEAERARAAAALQKAEAQVAVARTRAERDAELLKADALSRQSADDSASALRQAQADVAVARAALDAARVQLDRTRIAAPISGRIEVSTVTAGALVTANQTQALTTVQQLDPMHVDIVQSSAEILQLRRQLEGEGRNGQGNRQIRVVLEDGTEYPRPGTLQVSGVTVDRGTGAVTLRAVVPNPQGLLMPGMVVRAKLLAGVDRDAIVVPQQGVTRSPTGEATALVVGEGNKTELRRLVLKRAIGNQWVVASGLKPGDKLAVEGLQRVRPNQVVTPVPAGAGRKKGSEQPGAPAGGAASAASGAASGPASGGSV
;
A
#
# COMPACT_ATOMS: atom_id res chain seq x y z
N MET A 1 -52.04 -34.41 -36.32
CA MET A 1 -53.26 -35.15 -35.89
C MET A 1 -53.00 -35.68 -34.48
N PRO A 2 -53.96 -35.72 -33.55
CA PRO A 2 -55.08 -34.80 -33.26
C PRO A 2 -55.09 -34.36 -31.76
N LYS A 3 -55.69 -33.20 -31.43
CA LYS A 3 -56.98 -32.98 -30.70
C LYS A 3 -56.91 -33.16 -29.17
N ILE A 4 -57.09 -32.10 -28.36
CA ILE A 4 -58.36 -31.43 -27.98
C ILE A 4 -59.29 -32.37 -27.20
N LEU A 5 -59.62 -32.04 -25.93
CA LEU A 5 -60.97 -31.63 -25.48
C LEU A 5 -61.06 -31.33 -23.96
N THR A 6 -61.78 -30.24 -23.68
CA THR A 6 -62.51 -29.77 -22.47
C THR A 6 -63.54 -30.81 -21.95
N PRO A 7 -64.36 -30.62 -20.85
CA PRO A 7 -65.06 -29.38 -20.44
C PRO A 7 -65.37 -29.15 -18.92
N LEU A 8 -66.11 -28.05 -18.71
CA LEU A 8 -66.76 -27.45 -17.53
C LEU A 8 -67.57 -28.38 -16.61
N ALA A 9 -67.75 -27.95 -15.34
CA ALA A 9 -69.05 -28.03 -14.65
C ALA A 9 -69.19 -27.00 -13.50
N ARG A 10 -70.43 -26.54 -13.33
CA ARG A 10 -70.98 -25.45 -12.50
C ARG A 10 -72.02 -26.05 -11.55
N ALA A 11 -72.05 -25.67 -10.27
CA ALA A 11 -73.22 -25.77 -9.35
C ALA A 11 -72.84 -25.21 -7.97
N ALA A 12 -73.70 -24.79 -7.03
CA ALA A 12 -74.97 -24.04 -7.00
C ALA A 12 -75.49 -24.15 -5.54
N GLY A 13 -75.44 -23.07 -4.75
CA GLY A 13 -76.22 -22.84 -3.51
C GLY A 13 -76.09 -23.83 -2.33
N PRO A 14 -76.78 -23.63 -1.18
CA PRO A 14 -77.80 -22.61 -0.88
C PRO A 14 -77.58 -21.79 0.42
N ARG A 15 -78.61 -20.98 0.73
CA ARG A 15 -78.75 -19.88 1.71
C ARG A 15 -79.25 -20.32 3.11
N ALA A 16 -78.87 -19.52 4.13
CA ALA A 16 -79.65 -19.07 5.32
C ALA A 16 -80.18 -20.15 6.32
N PRO A 17 -80.60 -19.83 7.58
CA PRO A 17 -81.04 -18.53 8.13
C PRO A 17 -80.58 -18.15 9.56
N MET A 18 -80.97 -16.93 9.98
CA MET A 18 -80.89 -16.35 11.34
C MET A 18 -81.79 -17.09 12.36
N PRO A 19 -81.69 -16.75 13.67
CA PRO A 19 -82.73 -15.88 14.26
C PRO A 19 -82.24 -14.84 15.30
N ARG A 20 -83.09 -13.82 15.50
CA ARG A 20 -83.08 -12.79 16.59
C ARG A 20 -83.73 -13.35 17.89
N PRO A 21 -83.62 -12.68 19.05
CA PRO A 21 -84.63 -11.69 19.51
C PRO A 21 -84.00 -10.48 20.26
N ALA A 22 -84.43 -9.22 20.08
CA ALA A 22 -85.63 -8.55 20.59
C ALA A 22 -85.70 -8.39 22.13
N THR A 23 -85.38 -7.18 22.62
CA THR A 23 -85.82 -6.44 23.83
C THR A 23 -84.69 -5.43 24.15
N ILE A 24 -84.88 -4.11 24.04
CA ILE A 24 -85.35 -3.22 25.11
C ILE A 24 -85.75 -1.90 24.43
N SER A 25 -87.05 -1.65 24.34
CA SER A 25 -87.65 -0.34 24.13
C SER A 25 -88.12 0.16 25.50
N LEU A 26 -87.30 0.96 26.21
CA LEU A 26 -87.75 1.77 27.36
C LEU A 26 -86.63 2.70 27.85
N LEU A 27 -86.34 3.81 27.16
CA LEU A 27 -85.68 5.00 27.76
C LEU A 27 -85.53 6.21 26.81
N VAL A 28 -86.45 6.37 25.84
CA VAL A 28 -86.56 7.57 24.98
C VAL A 28 -87.73 8.44 25.44
N ALA A 29 -87.87 8.63 26.75
CA ALA A 29 -88.94 9.44 27.35
C ALA A 29 -88.47 10.15 28.64
N LEU A 30 -87.27 10.71 28.63
CA LEU A 30 -86.86 11.74 29.59
C LEU A 30 -85.93 12.75 28.93
N ALA A 31 -86.41 13.33 27.84
CA ALA A 31 -85.99 14.67 27.45
C ALA A 31 -86.56 15.67 28.48
N THR A 32 -85.80 16.73 28.76
CA THR A 32 -86.26 18.02 29.33
C THR A 32 -86.26 18.28 30.84
N VAL A 33 -85.22 17.93 31.60
CA VAL A 33 -84.78 18.74 32.77
C VAL A 33 -83.25 18.57 32.94
N LEU A 34 -82.54 19.63 33.35
CA LEU A 34 -81.08 19.72 33.60
C LEU A 34 -80.20 20.21 32.43
N ALA A 35 -80.62 21.33 31.82
CA ALA A 35 -79.67 22.37 31.44
C ALA A 35 -79.55 23.36 32.62
N THR A 36 -78.37 23.44 33.26
CA THR A 36 -77.81 24.66 33.90
C THR A 36 -76.44 24.37 34.53
N GLY A 37 -75.40 25.06 34.04
CA GLY A 37 -74.30 25.59 34.84
C GLY A 37 -73.13 24.68 35.21
N CYS A 38 -71.99 24.84 34.52
CA CYS A 38 -70.77 25.45 35.11
C CYS A 38 -69.64 25.41 34.07
N GLY A 39 -69.16 26.60 33.69
CA GLY A 39 -67.91 26.73 32.97
C GLY A 39 -66.73 26.60 33.92
N GLU A 40 -65.67 25.95 33.48
CA GLU A 40 -64.33 26.24 33.99
C GLU A 40 -63.24 25.86 32.97
N LYS A 41 -62.39 26.87 32.71
CA LYS A 41 -61.03 26.84 32.18
C LYS A 41 -60.72 25.91 31.01
N LYS A 42 -60.71 26.51 29.81
CA LYS A 42 -59.64 26.22 28.84
C LYS A 42 -58.31 26.46 29.55
N ILE A 43 -57.63 25.37 29.92
CA ILE A 43 -56.20 25.39 30.19
C ILE A 43 -55.56 25.95 28.91
N ALA A 44 -55.07 27.18 28.99
CA ALA A 44 -54.17 27.70 27.98
C ALA A 44 -52.98 26.73 27.94
N ALA A 45 -52.88 25.96 26.86
CA ALA A 45 -51.69 25.17 26.60
C ALA A 45 -50.51 26.12 26.69
N ALA A 46 -49.64 25.91 27.68
CA ALA A 46 -48.38 26.61 27.76
C ALA A 46 -47.73 26.52 26.38
N LYS A 47 -47.36 27.66 25.79
CA LYS A 47 -46.60 27.66 24.53
C LYS A 47 -45.42 26.69 24.77
N PRO A 48 -45.31 25.60 23.99
CA PRO A 48 -44.23 24.65 24.20
C PRO A 48 -42.92 25.43 24.15
N ALA A 49 -42.11 25.27 25.20
CA ALA A 49 -40.81 25.92 25.28
C ALA A 49 -40.03 25.59 23.98
N PRO A 50 -39.34 26.57 23.36
CA PRO A 50 -38.58 26.33 22.15
C PRO A 50 -37.63 25.15 22.38
N PRO A 51 -37.61 24.16 21.47
CA PRO A 51 -36.76 22.99 21.64
C PRO A 51 -35.30 23.42 21.74
N GLU A 52 -34.57 22.81 22.67
CA GLU A 52 -33.14 23.05 22.85
C GLU A 52 -32.35 22.34 21.75
N VAL A 53 -31.33 23.03 21.23
CA VAL A 53 -30.50 22.55 20.12
C VAL A 53 -29.04 22.76 20.47
N GLY A 54 -28.27 21.67 20.46
CA GLY A 54 -26.82 21.74 20.63
C GLY A 54 -26.20 22.39 19.39
N VAL A 55 -25.54 23.52 19.56
CA VAL A 55 -24.88 24.26 18.48
C VAL A 55 -23.36 24.25 18.63
N VAL A 56 -22.68 24.20 17.49
CA VAL A 56 -21.24 24.42 17.34
C VAL A 56 -21.03 25.68 16.51
N ILE A 57 -20.17 26.57 17.00
CA ILE A 57 -19.79 27.77 16.25
C ILE A 57 -18.82 27.34 15.15
N VAL A 58 -19.17 27.67 13.91
CA VAL A 58 -18.35 27.38 12.74
C VAL A 58 -17.10 28.26 12.79
N ALA A 59 -15.92 27.64 12.80
CA ALA A 59 -14.64 28.32 12.72
C ALA A 59 -13.86 27.79 11.51
N THR A 60 -12.93 28.61 11.02
CA THR A 60 -11.93 28.16 10.05
C THR A 60 -10.79 27.47 10.79
N GLN A 61 -10.28 26.38 10.22
CA GLN A 61 -9.09 25.70 10.72
C GLN A 61 -8.24 25.21 9.55
N ASP A 62 -6.93 25.22 9.74
CA ASP A 62 -5.99 24.66 8.77
C ASP A 62 -6.19 23.15 8.68
N ALA A 63 -6.65 22.67 7.53
CA ALA A 63 -6.95 21.27 7.31
C ALA A 63 -5.88 20.64 6.40
N PRO A 64 -5.01 19.75 6.91
CA PRO A 64 -4.01 19.11 6.08
C PRO A 64 -4.68 18.30 4.96
N LEU A 65 -4.18 18.46 3.74
CA LEU A 65 -4.54 17.65 2.59
C LEU A 65 -3.60 16.44 2.57
N ALA A 66 -4.00 15.41 3.32
CA ALA A 66 -3.36 14.11 3.29
C ALA A 66 -4.20 13.16 2.45
N LEU A 67 -3.56 12.50 1.49
CA LEU A 67 -4.15 11.41 0.73
C LEU A 67 -3.46 10.11 1.13
N GLU A 68 -4.24 9.14 1.61
CA GLU A 68 -3.73 7.81 1.93
C GLU A 68 -3.88 6.91 0.72
N LEU A 69 -2.76 6.46 0.19
CA LEU A 69 -2.71 5.58 -0.97
C LEU A 69 -2.12 4.22 -0.57
N PRO A 70 -2.78 3.10 -0.90
CA PRO A 70 -2.18 1.78 -0.70
C PRO A 70 -0.97 1.63 -1.62
N GLY A 71 0.11 1.08 -1.08
CA GLY A 71 1.32 0.77 -1.81
C GLY A 71 1.94 -0.53 -1.34
N ARG A 72 2.88 -1.04 -2.12
CA ARG A 72 3.68 -2.22 -1.79
C ARG A 72 5.15 -1.89 -1.81
N LEU A 73 5.89 -2.34 -0.81
CA LEU A 73 7.33 -2.18 -0.74
C LEU A 73 8.03 -3.12 -1.74
N SER A 74 9.03 -2.61 -2.45
CA SER A 74 9.91 -3.37 -3.34
C SER A 74 11.37 -2.96 -3.10
N ALA A 75 12.29 -3.91 -3.27
CA ALA A 75 13.72 -3.64 -3.16
C ALA A 75 14.15 -2.65 -4.26
N SER A 76 15.13 -1.79 -3.97
CA SER A 76 15.63 -0.84 -4.97
C SER A 76 16.34 -1.52 -6.13
N GLN A 77 17.08 -2.58 -5.82
CA GLN A 77 17.76 -3.42 -6.80
C GLN A 77 17.57 -4.89 -6.42
N VAL A 78 17.30 -5.71 -7.43
CA VAL A 78 17.18 -7.17 -7.30
C VAL A 78 18.15 -7.78 -8.29
N ALA A 79 19.10 -8.57 -7.79
CA ALA A 79 20.04 -9.32 -8.59
C ALA A 79 19.84 -10.82 -8.38
N GLU A 80 19.32 -11.48 -9.41
CA GLU A 80 19.21 -12.92 -9.45
C GLU A 80 20.55 -13.54 -9.84
N ILE A 81 21.12 -14.35 -8.95
CA ILE A 81 22.43 -14.94 -9.15
C ILE A 81 22.27 -16.20 -9.98
N ARG A 82 22.80 -16.17 -11.20
CA ARG A 82 22.72 -17.27 -12.17
C ARG A 82 24.12 -17.69 -12.60
N PRO A 83 24.39 -19.00 -12.77
CA PRO A 83 25.67 -19.49 -13.23
C PRO A 83 25.88 -19.13 -14.70
N GLN A 84 27.07 -18.64 -15.05
CA GLN A 84 27.44 -18.35 -16.45
C GLN A 84 28.17 -19.53 -17.11
N VAL A 85 28.62 -20.49 -16.30
CA VAL A 85 29.32 -21.72 -16.71
C VAL A 85 28.70 -22.91 -15.99
N SER A 86 28.79 -24.09 -16.60
CA SER A 86 28.24 -25.32 -16.04
C SER A 86 29.25 -25.97 -15.09
N GLY A 87 28.77 -26.65 -14.05
CA GLY A 87 29.65 -27.34 -13.12
C GLY A 87 28.92 -27.80 -11.88
N ILE A 88 29.60 -28.61 -11.06
CA ILE A 88 29.09 -29.02 -9.76
C ILE A 88 29.42 -27.92 -8.74
N VAL A 89 28.46 -27.54 -7.91
CA VAL A 89 28.69 -26.60 -6.80
C VAL A 89 29.57 -27.28 -5.75
N GLN A 90 30.84 -26.91 -5.66
CA GLN A 90 31.74 -27.47 -4.64
C GLN A 90 31.43 -26.91 -3.25
N LYS A 91 31.28 -25.59 -3.13
CA LYS A 91 31.10 -24.90 -1.84
C LYS A 91 30.19 -23.68 -1.97
N ARG A 92 29.40 -23.45 -0.92
CA ARG A 92 28.70 -22.19 -0.66
C ARG A 92 29.55 -21.36 0.30
N LEU A 93 29.84 -20.11 -0.06
CA LEU A 93 30.79 -19.23 0.63
C LEU A 93 30.11 -18.07 1.37
N PHE A 94 28.81 -18.18 1.63
CA PHE A 94 28.04 -17.19 2.37
C PHE A 94 27.08 -17.87 3.35
N GLU A 95 26.67 -17.10 4.35
CA GLU A 95 25.60 -17.45 5.28
C GLU A 95 24.27 -16.88 4.75
N GLU A 96 23.25 -17.72 4.68
CA GLU A 96 21.93 -17.33 4.16
C GLU A 96 21.29 -16.25 5.04
N GLY A 97 20.60 -15.30 4.41
CA GLY A 97 19.92 -14.22 5.12
C GLY A 97 20.84 -13.10 5.64
N THR A 98 22.16 -13.18 5.40
CA THR A 98 23.12 -12.12 5.78
C THR A 98 23.27 -11.03 4.72
N THR A 99 24.01 -9.97 5.03
CA THR A 99 24.34 -8.92 4.05
C THR A 99 25.64 -9.25 3.37
N VAL A 100 25.62 -9.28 2.03
CA VAL A 100 26.80 -9.50 1.17
C VAL A 100 27.24 -8.20 0.51
N ARG A 101 28.52 -8.10 0.21
CA ARG A 101 29.11 -6.97 -0.52
C ARG A 101 29.24 -7.30 -2.01
N ALA A 102 29.15 -6.30 -2.87
CA ALA A 102 29.51 -6.45 -4.27
C ALA A 102 30.94 -7.01 -4.41
N GLY A 103 31.10 -8.01 -5.30
CA GLY A 103 32.34 -8.75 -5.50
C GLY A 103 32.61 -9.88 -4.49
N GLN A 104 31.79 -10.04 -3.45
CA GLN A 104 31.93 -11.16 -2.51
C GLN A 104 31.60 -12.48 -3.20
N ALA A 105 32.48 -13.48 -3.06
CA ALA A 105 32.25 -14.81 -3.60
C ALA A 105 31.08 -15.50 -2.88
N LEU A 106 30.14 -16.04 -3.65
CA LEU A 106 28.93 -16.70 -3.16
C LEU A 106 29.02 -18.22 -3.34
N TYR A 107 29.40 -18.66 -4.55
CA TYR A 107 29.55 -20.08 -4.86
C TYR A 107 30.88 -20.34 -5.54
N GLN A 108 31.44 -21.52 -5.25
CA GLN A 108 32.56 -22.08 -5.99
C GLN A 108 32.07 -23.29 -6.76
N LEU A 109 32.14 -23.22 -8.09
CA LEU A 109 31.92 -24.37 -8.97
C LEU A 109 33.20 -25.19 -9.12
N ASP A 110 33.04 -26.42 -9.58
CA ASP A 110 34.17 -27.27 -9.91
C ASP A 110 34.98 -26.69 -11.08
N ALA A 111 36.21 -26.33 -10.78
CA ALA A 111 37.10 -25.63 -11.69
C ALA A 111 38.04 -26.57 -12.46
N ALA A 112 38.08 -27.87 -12.16
CA ALA A 112 39.10 -28.78 -12.68
C ALA A 112 39.20 -28.76 -14.22
N THR A 113 38.06 -28.85 -14.92
CA THR A 113 38.03 -28.79 -16.39
C THR A 113 38.45 -27.41 -16.93
N TYR A 114 38.09 -26.34 -16.23
CA TYR A 114 38.43 -24.97 -16.62
C TYR A 114 39.91 -24.64 -16.39
N GLU A 115 40.50 -25.16 -15.31
CA GLU A 115 41.93 -25.05 -15.02
C GLU A 115 42.76 -25.81 -16.06
N ALA A 116 42.31 -27.01 -16.45
CA ALA A 116 42.96 -27.80 -17.50
C ALA A 116 42.93 -27.07 -18.86
N GLU A 117 41.79 -26.49 -19.25
CA GLU A 117 41.69 -25.71 -20.50
C GLU A 117 42.54 -24.43 -20.47
N ARG A 118 42.59 -23.73 -19.33
CA ARG A 118 43.53 -22.59 -19.16
C ARG A 118 44.98 -23.03 -19.32
N ALA A 119 45.36 -24.16 -18.73
CA ALA A 119 46.72 -24.70 -18.83
C ALA A 119 47.07 -25.10 -20.28
N ARG A 120 46.12 -25.73 -20.99
CA ARG A 120 46.25 -26.06 -22.41
C ARG A 120 46.45 -24.81 -23.28
N ALA A 121 45.66 -23.77 -23.06
CA ALA A 121 45.78 -22.51 -23.80
C ALA A 121 47.11 -21.79 -23.49
N ALA A 122 47.59 -21.84 -22.24
CA ALA A 122 48.88 -21.28 -21.86
C ALA A 122 50.05 -21.98 -22.56
N ALA A 123 50.01 -23.32 -22.65
CA ALA A 123 51.01 -24.09 -23.38
C ALA A 123 50.99 -23.78 -24.90
N ALA A 124 49.80 -23.56 -25.47
CA ALA A 124 49.67 -23.15 -26.88
C ALA A 124 50.28 -21.77 -27.14
N LEU A 125 50.08 -20.81 -26.23
CA LEU A 125 50.74 -19.50 -26.30
C LEU A 125 52.27 -19.64 -26.25
N GLN A 126 52.79 -20.41 -25.30
CA GLN A 126 54.23 -20.63 -25.18
C GLN A 126 54.82 -21.26 -26.46
N LYS A 127 54.10 -22.19 -27.10
CA LYS A 127 54.49 -22.77 -28.39
C LYS A 127 54.53 -21.72 -29.51
N ALA A 128 53.52 -20.86 -29.60
CA ALA A 128 53.48 -19.80 -30.61
C ALA A 128 54.61 -18.77 -30.40
N GLU A 129 54.90 -18.40 -29.15
CA GLU A 129 56.00 -17.50 -28.80
C GLU A 129 57.36 -18.09 -29.21
N ALA A 130 57.56 -19.39 -28.99
CA ALA A 130 58.77 -20.08 -29.45
C ALA A 130 58.89 -20.07 -30.99
N GLN A 131 57.78 -20.21 -31.72
CA GLN A 131 57.78 -20.12 -33.19
C GLN A 131 58.13 -18.72 -33.68
N VAL A 132 57.66 -17.66 -33.00
CA VAL A 132 58.06 -16.28 -33.31
C VAL A 132 59.56 -16.09 -33.12
N ALA A 133 60.17 -16.64 -32.05
CA ALA A 133 61.60 -16.52 -31.83
C ALA A 133 62.43 -17.13 -32.99
N VAL A 134 62.01 -18.29 -33.48
CA VAL A 134 62.64 -18.95 -34.65
C VAL A 134 62.43 -18.13 -35.93
N ALA A 135 61.20 -17.71 -36.20
CA ALA A 135 60.86 -16.93 -37.40
C ALA A 135 61.58 -15.56 -37.42
N ARG A 136 61.70 -14.93 -36.24
CA ARG A 136 62.38 -13.65 -36.06
C ARG A 136 63.86 -13.76 -36.37
N THR A 137 64.53 -14.75 -35.78
CA THR A 137 65.96 -15.00 -36.01
C THR A 137 66.26 -15.31 -37.48
N ARG A 138 65.30 -15.93 -38.20
CA ARG A 138 65.42 -16.18 -39.63
C ARG A 138 65.23 -14.91 -40.45
N ALA A 139 64.16 -14.15 -40.20
CA ALA A 139 63.88 -12.90 -40.90
C ALA A 139 64.99 -11.86 -40.70
N GLU A 140 65.55 -11.75 -39.50
CA GLU A 140 66.67 -10.85 -39.19
C GLU A 140 67.93 -11.25 -39.98
N ARG A 141 68.29 -12.54 -40.01
CA ARG A 141 69.42 -13.04 -40.83
C ARG A 141 69.20 -12.84 -42.33
N ASP A 142 68.01 -13.15 -42.84
CA ASP A 142 67.71 -13.00 -44.27
C ASP A 142 67.73 -11.52 -44.69
N ALA A 143 67.31 -10.61 -43.81
CA ALA A 143 67.41 -9.18 -44.04
C ALA A 143 68.86 -8.66 -44.07
N GLU A 144 69.75 -9.23 -43.25
CA GLU A 144 71.19 -8.94 -43.32
C GLU A 144 71.82 -9.47 -44.62
N LEU A 145 71.49 -10.71 -45.02
CA LEU A 145 71.99 -11.31 -46.26
C LEU A 145 71.50 -10.57 -47.50
N LEU A 146 70.27 -10.04 -47.50
CA LEU A 146 69.75 -9.21 -48.59
C LEU A 146 70.56 -7.90 -48.74
N LYS A 147 70.96 -7.26 -47.63
CA LYS A 147 71.79 -6.05 -47.66
C LYS A 147 73.20 -6.30 -48.22
N ALA A 148 73.68 -7.54 -48.10
CA ALA A 148 74.95 -7.98 -48.66
C ALA A 148 74.81 -8.57 -50.08
N ASP A 149 73.65 -8.42 -50.73
CA ASP A 149 73.32 -9.01 -52.04
C ASP A 149 73.51 -10.55 -52.13
N ALA A 150 73.47 -11.23 -50.98
CA ALA A 150 73.69 -12.67 -50.84
C ALA A 150 72.39 -13.49 -50.86
N LEU A 151 71.22 -12.84 -50.92
CA LEU A 151 69.89 -13.47 -50.92
C LEU A 151 68.94 -12.75 -51.89
N SER A 152 67.98 -13.47 -52.48
CA SER A 152 66.94 -12.85 -53.33
C SER A 152 65.92 -12.06 -52.48
N ARG A 153 65.39 -10.97 -53.05
CA ARG A 153 64.32 -10.16 -52.42
C ARG A 153 63.10 -11.00 -52.05
N GLN A 154 62.68 -11.90 -52.94
CA GLN A 154 61.53 -12.78 -52.70
C GLN A 154 61.73 -13.63 -51.43
N SER A 155 62.93 -14.21 -51.24
CA SER A 155 63.19 -15.04 -50.06
C SER A 155 63.19 -14.21 -48.76
N ALA A 156 63.66 -12.96 -48.80
CA ALA A 156 63.61 -12.07 -47.64
C ALA A 156 62.17 -11.61 -47.34
N ASP A 157 61.37 -11.33 -48.37
CA ASP A 157 59.95 -10.99 -48.22
C ASP A 157 59.13 -12.17 -47.68
N ASP A 158 59.46 -13.40 -48.09
CA ASP A 158 58.84 -14.64 -47.60
C ASP A 158 59.12 -14.84 -46.10
N SER A 159 60.38 -14.66 -45.65
CA SER A 159 60.72 -14.81 -44.23
C SER A 159 60.18 -13.68 -43.36
N ALA A 160 60.14 -12.45 -43.87
CA ALA A 160 59.46 -11.33 -43.21
C ALA A 160 57.95 -11.59 -43.06
N SER A 161 57.31 -12.15 -44.09
CA SER A 161 55.89 -12.52 -44.05
C SER A 161 55.62 -13.67 -43.09
N ALA A 162 56.49 -14.68 -43.04
CA ALA A 162 56.42 -15.77 -42.07
C ALA A 162 56.56 -15.28 -40.62
N LEU A 163 57.42 -14.28 -40.35
CA LEU A 163 57.49 -13.63 -39.05
C LEU A 163 56.17 -12.94 -38.68
N ARG A 164 55.58 -12.16 -39.60
CA ARG A 164 54.29 -11.51 -39.36
C ARG A 164 53.18 -12.52 -39.08
N GLN A 165 53.18 -13.65 -39.78
CA GLN A 165 52.23 -14.73 -39.55
C GLN A 165 52.40 -15.35 -38.16
N ALA A 166 53.63 -15.69 -37.75
CA ALA A 166 53.90 -16.22 -36.42
C ALA A 166 53.51 -15.24 -35.31
N GLN A 167 53.71 -13.93 -35.52
CA GLN A 167 53.26 -12.89 -34.59
C GLN A 167 51.74 -12.84 -34.47
N ALA A 168 51.02 -13.01 -35.58
CA ALA A 168 49.57 -13.12 -35.57
C ALA A 168 49.11 -14.37 -34.80
N ASP A 169 49.80 -15.50 -34.96
CA ASP A 169 49.50 -16.74 -34.23
C ASP A 169 49.65 -16.58 -32.70
N VAL A 170 50.65 -15.81 -32.24
CA VAL A 170 50.78 -15.43 -30.82
C VAL A 170 49.57 -14.64 -30.35
N ALA A 171 49.08 -13.67 -31.14
CA ALA A 171 47.91 -12.89 -30.79
C ALA A 171 46.64 -13.77 -30.69
N VAL A 172 46.48 -14.75 -31.59
CA VAL A 172 45.39 -15.74 -31.55
C VAL A 172 45.49 -16.61 -30.29
N ALA A 173 46.68 -17.14 -29.98
CA ALA A 173 46.88 -17.97 -28.81
C ALA A 173 46.67 -17.20 -27.49
N ARG A 174 47.07 -15.93 -27.44
CA ARG A 174 46.83 -15.05 -26.30
C ARG A 174 45.33 -14.80 -26.09
N ALA A 175 44.59 -14.52 -27.15
CA ALA A 175 43.14 -14.36 -27.07
C ALA A 175 42.44 -15.64 -26.57
N ALA A 176 42.91 -16.83 -26.99
CA ALA A 176 42.39 -18.10 -26.48
C ALA A 176 42.69 -18.31 -24.99
N LEU A 177 43.89 -17.93 -24.51
CA LEU A 177 44.23 -17.97 -23.09
C LEU A 177 43.34 -17.03 -22.27
N ASP A 178 43.11 -15.81 -22.75
CA ASP A 178 42.27 -14.84 -22.06
C ASP A 178 40.80 -15.31 -22.02
N ALA A 179 40.30 -15.94 -23.09
CA ALA A 179 38.98 -16.57 -23.09
C ALA A 179 38.88 -17.69 -22.05
N ALA A 180 39.89 -18.57 -21.95
CA ALA A 180 39.91 -19.64 -20.95
C ALA A 180 39.99 -19.10 -19.51
N ARG A 181 40.73 -18.01 -19.28
CA ARG A 181 40.79 -17.31 -17.98
C ARG A 181 39.43 -16.78 -17.57
N VAL A 182 38.70 -16.11 -18.47
CA VAL A 182 37.35 -15.61 -18.17
C VAL A 182 36.39 -16.74 -17.79
N GLN A 183 36.48 -17.91 -18.45
CA GLN A 183 35.65 -19.05 -18.06
C GLN A 183 36.04 -19.61 -16.69
N LEU A 184 37.33 -19.66 -16.37
CA LEU A 184 37.79 -20.06 -15.04
C LEU A 184 37.31 -19.07 -13.96
N ASP A 185 37.38 -17.76 -14.21
CA ASP A 185 36.91 -16.75 -13.26
C ASP A 185 35.40 -16.87 -13.00
N ARG A 186 34.62 -17.24 -14.03
CA ARG A 186 33.17 -17.50 -13.91
C ARG A 186 32.83 -18.74 -13.07
N THR A 187 33.78 -19.63 -12.78
CA THR A 187 33.57 -20.72 -11.82
C THR A 187 33.38 -20.19 -10.39
N ARG A 188 33.90 -19.00 -10.11
CA ARG A 188 33.70 -18.30 -8.84
C ARG A 188 32.58 -17.27 -9.01
N ILE A 189 31.38 -17.65 -8.58
CA ILE A 189 30.20 -16.79 -8.72
C ILE A 189 30.23 -15.76 -7.59
N ALA A 190 30.34 -14.48 -7.94
CA ALA A 190 30.35 -13.37 -6.99
C ALA A 190 29.05 -12.55 -7.04
N ALA A 191 28.76 -11.83 -5.95
CA ALA A 191 27.62 -10.92 -5.88
C ALA A 191 27.84 -9.68 -6.77
N PRO A 192 26.94 -9.35 -7.72
CA PRO A 192 27.08 -8.17 -8.57
C PRO A 192 26.73 -6.87 -7.84
N ILE A 193 25.91 -6.94 -6.79
CA ILE A 193 25.48 -5.80 -5.97
C ILE A 193 25.63 -6.14 -4.49
N SER A 194 25.72 -5.09 -3.66
CA SER A 194 25.66 -5.24 -2.21
C SER A 194 24.19 -5.30 -1.76
N GLY A 195 23.87 -6.18 -0.82
CA GLY A 195 22.49 -6.34 -0.36
C GLY A 195 22.30 -7.52 0.56
N ARG A 196 21.06 -7.79 0.92
CA ARG A 196 20.69 -8.97 1.70
C ARG A 196 20.52 -10.16 0.76
N ILE A 197 21.22 -11.25 1.05
CA ILE A 197 21.12 -12.49 0.28
C ILE A 197 20.00 -13.36 0.82
N GLU A 198 19.20 -13.93 -0.07
CA GLU A 198 18.15 -14.88 0.28
C GLU A 198 18.73 -16.28 0.53
N VAL A 199 17.84 -17.25 0.70
CA VAL A 199 18.21 -18.66 0.76
C VAL A 199 18.77 -19.15 -0.58
N SER A 200 19.60 -20.17 -0.51
CA SER A 200 20.12 -20.85 -1.69
C SER A 200 19.10 -21.88 -2.18
N THR A 201 18.77 -21.83 -3.47
CA THR A 201 17.90 -22.84 -4.11
C THR A 201 18.63 -24.15 -4.37
N VAL A 202 19.97 -24.13 -4.33
CA VAL A 202 20.85 -25.28 -4.54
C VAL A 202 21.75 -25.52 -3.32
N THR A 203 22.25 -26.75 -3.18
CA THR A 203 23.21 -27.13 -2.13
C THR A 203 24.56 -27.49 -2.73
N ALA A 204 25.58 -27.64 -1.89
CA ALA A 204 26.85 -28.20 -2.32
C ALA A 204 26.64 -29.63 -2.86
N GLY A 205 27.26 -29.95 -3.99
CA GLY A 205 27.08 -31.18 -4.74
C GLY A 205 26.04 -31.11 -5.86
N ALA A 206 25.23 -30.04 -5.95
CA ALA A 206 24.28 -29.87 -7.04
C ALA A 206 24.99 -29.55 -8.37
N LEU A 207 24.55 -30.16 -9.46
CA LEU A 207 24.96 -29.80 -10.81
C LEU A 207 24.16 -28.58 -11.28
N VAL A 208 24.86 -27.56 -11.76
CA VAL A 208 24.25 -26.37 -12.36
C VAL A 208 24.69 -26.22 -13.81
N THR A 209 23.84 -25.61 -14.63
CA THR A 209 24.11 -25.40 -16.06
C THR A 209 24.19 -23.91 -16.39
N ALA A 210 25.05 -23.56 -17.35
CA ALA A 210 25.23 -22.19 -17.81
C ALA A 210 23.89 -21.56 -18.24
N ASN A 211 23.61 -20.36 -17.73
CA ASN A 211 22.44 -19.54 -18.05
C ASN A 211 21.09 -20.23 -17.80
N GLN A 212 21.02 -21.15 -16.82
CA GLN A 212 19.76 -21.79 -16.44
C GLN A 212 18.68 -20.80 -15.97
N THR A 213 17.42 -21.18 -16.17
CA THR A 213 16.23 -20.37 -15.83
C THR A 213 15.99 -20.25 -14.32
N GLN A 214 16.52 -21.15 -13.50
CA GLN A 214 16.41 -21.06 -12.04
C GLN A 214 17.63 -20.33 -11.45
N ALA A 215 17.39 -19.24 -10.72
CA ALA A 215 18.44 -18.56 -9.96
C ALA A 215 18.94 -19.43 -8.80
N LEU A 216 20.24 -19.35 -8.50
CA LEU A 216 20.86 -20.05 -7.36
C LEU A 216 20.46 -19.39 -6.04
N THR A 217 20.37 -18.06 -6.05
CA THR A 217 19.91 -17.23 -4.95
C THR A 217 19.62 -15.82 -5.49
N THR A 218 19.04 -14.98 -4.65
CA THR A 218 18.73 -13.58 -4.98
C THR A 218 19.40 -12.67 -3.98
N VAL A 219 20.04 -11.61 -4.48
CA VAL A 219 20.56 -10.52 -3.64
C VAL A 219 19.67 -9.30 -3.85
N GLN A 220 19.14 -8.76 -2.75
CA GLN A 220 18.23 -7.62 -2.78
C GLN A 220 18.83 -6.45 -2.01
N GLN A 221 18.88 -5.28 -2.64
CA GLN A 221 19.29 -4.06 -1.97
C GLN A 221 18.10 -3.47 -1.21
N LEU A 222 18.21 -3.47 0.13
CA LEU A 222 17.14 -3.05 1.04
C LEU A 222 17.22 -1.58 1.44
N ASP A 223 18.29 -0.86 1.10
CA ASP A 223 18.43 0.57 1.36
C ASP A 223 18.98 1.30 0.13
N PRO A 224 18.24 2.25 -0.47
CA PRO A 224 16.86 2.62 -0.14
C PRO A 224 15.83 1.56 -0.61
N MET A 225 14.59 1.68 -0.14
CA MET A 225 13.44 0.89 -0.61
C MET A 225 12.56 1.70 -1.57
N HIS A 226 11.84 1.00 -2.44
CA HIS A 226 10.78 1.57 -3.25
C HIS A 226 9.40 1.24 -2.67
N VAL A 227 8.47 2.19 -2.78
CA VAL A 227 7.04 1.97 -2.54
C VAL A 227 6.33 2.16 -3.86
N ASP A 228 5.77 1.08 -4.38
CA ASP A 228 4.97 1.08 -5.61
C ASP A 228 3.50 1.31 -5.23
N ILE A 229 2.95 2.43 -5.69
CA ILE A 229 1.58 2.90 -5.38
C ILE A 229 0.77 2.81 -6.66
N VAL A 230 -0.16 1.86 -6.73
CA VAL A 230 -1.00 1.64 -7.92
C VAL A 230 -2.31 2.39 -7.74
N GLN A 231 -2.66 3.27 -8.69
CA GLN A 231 -3.88 4.09 -8.67
C GLN A 231 -4.56 4.09 -10.02
N SER A 232 -5.89 4.26 -10.05
CA SER A 232 -6.60 4.38 -11.33
C SER A 232 -6.23 5.69 -12.05
N SER A 233 -6.26 5.67 -13.38
CA SER A 233 -6.03 6.89 -14.18
C SER A 233 -7.00 8.02 -13.82
N ALA A 234 -8.26 7.70 -13.45
CA ALA A 234 -9.25 8.67 -13.01
C ALA A 234 -8.87 9.35 -11.68
N GLU A 235 -8.38 8.58 -10.70
CA GLU A 235 -7.90 9.11 -9.41
C GLU A 235 -6.66 9.98 -9.59
N ILE A 236 -5.73 9.59 -10.47
CA ILE A 236 -4.54 10.40 -10.78
C ILE A 236 -4.94 11.72 -11.44
N LEU A 237 -5.89 11.73 -12.37
CA LEU A 237 -6.41 12.95 -12.97
C LEU A 237 -7.14 13.83 -11.94
N GLN A 238 -7.88 13.23 -11.01
CA GLN A 238 -8.50 13.95 -9.91
C GLN A 238 -7.46 14.55 -8.96
N LEU A 239 -6.44 13.77 -8.58
CA LEU A 239 -5.32 14.23 -7.76
C LEU A 239 -4.58 15.38 -8.45
N ARG A 240 -4.30 15.27 -9.75
CA ARG A 240 -3.68 16.34 -10.54
C ARG A 240 -4.52 17.61 -10.54
N ARG A 241 -5.83 17.50 -10.78
CA ARG A 241 -6.76 18.65 -10.71
C ARG A 241 -6.83 19.27 -9.31
N GLN A 242 -6.76 18.46 -8.25
CA GLN A 242 -6.75 18.94 -6.87
C GLN A 242 -5.43 19.66 -6.53
N LEU A 243 -4.30 19.18 -7.06
CA LEU A 243 -2.99 19.81 -6.88
C LEU A 243 -2.84 21.10 -7.72
N GLU A 244 -3.41 21.14 -8.93
CA GLU A 244 -3.35 22.29 -9.84
C GLU A 244 -4.41 23.37 -9.51
N GLY A 245 -5.59 22.97 -9.03
CA GLY A 245 -6.74 23.86 -8.78
C GLY A 245 -6.66 24.76 -7.55
N GLU A 246 -5.69 24.56 -6.66
CA GLU A 246 -5.49 25.38 -5.45
C GLU A 246 -4.39 26.45 -5.58
N GLY A 247 -3.96 26.79 -6.81
CA GLY A 247 -3.09 27.95 -7.05
C GLY A 247 -1.72 27.88 -6.36
N ARG A 248 -1.30 26.71 -5.88
CA ARG A 248 -0.01 26.51 -5.23
C ARG A 248 1.00 25.99 -6.22
N ASN A 249 1.81 26.94 -6.71
CA ASN A 249 3.06 26.77 -7.45
C ASN A 249 3.68 25.38 -7.25
N GLY A 250 3.63 24.54 -8.29
CA GLY A 250 4.60 23.55 -8.83
C GLY A 250 5.63 22.82 -7.96
N GLN A 251 5.64 22.99 -6.64
CA GLN A 251 6.53 22.41 -5.65
C GLN A 251 5.70 21.83 -4.50
N GLY A 252 4.57 21.20 -4.85
CA GLY A 252 3.80 20.40 -3.90
C GLY A 252 4.74 19.42 -3.21
N ASN A 253 4.75 19.45 -1.87
CA ASN A 253 5.66 18.66 -1.05
C ASN A 253 5.60 17.19 -1.48
N ARG A 254 6.62 16.71 -2.20
CA ARG A 254 6.71 15.32 -2.69
C ARG A 254 7.04 14.35 -1.56
N GLN A 255 6.98 14.80 -0.30
CA GLN A 255 7.18 13.94 0.84
C GLN A 255 5.96 13.04 1.05
N ILE A 256 6.26 11.75 1.19
CA ILE A 256 5.30 10.76 1.65
C ILE A 256 5.68 10.33 3.07
N ARG A 257 4.69 10.08 3.90
CA ARG A 257 4.89 9.31 5.14
C ARG A 257 4.38 7.90 4.91
N VAL A 258 5.17 6.92 5.32
CA VAL A 258 4.79 5.52 5.20
C VAL A 258 4.15 5.11 6.52
N VAL A 259 2.93 4.58 6.44
CA VAL A 259 2.27 3.92 7.56
C VAL A 259 2.29 2.43 7.32
N LEU A 260 2.81 1.70 8.29
CA LEU A 260 2.93 0.25 8.27
C LEU A 260 1.56 -0.42 8.46
N GLU A 261 1.51 -1.73 8.27
CA GLU A 261 0.26 -2.52 8.37
C GLU A 261 -0.35 -2.48 9.77
N ASP A 262 0.49 -2.40 10.81
CA ASP A 262 0.11 -2.26 12.21
C ASP A 262 -0.45 -0.87 12.56
N GLY A 263 -0.41 0.08 11.62
CA GLY A 263 -0.82 1.48 11.83
C GLY A 263 0.29 2.38 12.35
N THR A 264 1.47 1.84 12.64
CA THR A 264 2.63 2.62 13.09
C THR A 264 3.19 3.45 11.93
N GLU A 265 3.51 4.71 12.21
CA GLU A 265 4.12 5.60 11.22
C GLU A 265 5.64 5.39 11.18
N TYR A 266 6.19 5.16 9.98
CA TYR A 266 7.63 5.02 9.77
C TYR A 266 8.32 6.39 10.00
N PRO A 267 9.37 6.47 10.84
CA PRO A 267 9.90 7.74 11.30
C PRO A 267 10.57 8.58 10.20
N ARG A 268 11.04 7.96 9.11
CA ARG A 268 11.72 8.70 8.04
C ARG A 268 10.76 8.98 6.88
N PRO A 269 10.68 10.23 6.41
CA PRO A 269 9.86 10.55 5.25
C PRO A 269 10.46 9.91 3.99
N GLY A 270 9.59 9.44 3.10
CA GLY A 270 9.95 9.06 1.74
C GLY A 270 9.76 10.23 0.78
N THR A 271 10.31 10.09 -0.42
CA THR A 271 10.15 11.05 -1.51
C THR A 271 9.44 10.39 -2.69
N LEU A 272 8.32 10.97 -3.12
CA LEU A 272 7.60 10.55 -4.30
C LEU A 272 8.40 10.85 -5.57
N GLN A 273 8.78 9.80 -6.29
CA GLN A 273 9.36 9.86 -7.61
C GLN A 273 8.27 9.58 -8.66
N VAL A 274 8.00 10.54 -9.53
CA VAL A 274 7.07 10.28 -10.63
C VAL A 274 7.80 9.35 -11.60
N SER A 275 7.48 8.07 -11.55
CA SER A 275 8.03 7.04 -12.44
C SER A 275 6.90 6.56 -13.36
N GLY A 276 7.04 6.80 -14.65
CA GLY A 276 6.13 6.29 -15.67
C GLY A 276 4.83 7.10 -15.85
N VAL A 277 4.63 7.62 -17.07
CA VAL A 277 3.34 8.19 -17.53
C VAL A 277 2.50 7.11 -18.22
N THR A 278 3.00 5.87 -18.24
CA THR A 278 2.41 4.76 -18.98
C THR A 278 1.33 4.10 -18.12
N VAL A 279 0.09 4.16 -18.60
CA VAL A 279 -1.03 3.41 -18.04
C VAL A 279 -0.88 1.94 -18.42
N ASP A 280 -1.00 1.04 -17.46
CA ASP A 280 -1.08 -0.38 -17.72
C ASP A 280 -2.37 -0.69 -18.51
N ARG A 281 -2.24 -1.30 -19.69
CA ARG A 281 -3.38 -1.51 -20.62
C ARG A 281 -4.40 -2.51 -20.10
N GLY A 282 -4.01 -3.44 -19.23
CA GLY A 282 -4.91 -4.45 -18.69
C GLY A 282 -5.76 -3.92 -17.53
N THR A 283 -5.19 -3.04 -16.71
CA THR A 283 -5.81 -2.57 -15.45
C THR A 283 -6.28 -1.12 -15.51
N GLY A 284 -5.83 -0.32 -16.49
CA GLY A 284 -6.14 1.12 -16.56
C GLY A 284 -5.50 1.95 -15.43
N ALA A 285 -4.55 1.36 -14.72
CA ALA A 285 -3.87 1.94 -13.56
C ALA A 285 -2.50 2.52 -13.91
N VAL A 286 -2.06 3.48 -13.11
CA VAL A 286 -0.73 4.10 -13.13
C VAL A 286 -0.01 3.73 -11.85
N THR A 287 1.24 3.32 -11.95
CA THR A 287 2.09 3.01 -10.80
C THR A 287 2.98 4.21 -10.49
N LEU A 288 2.74 4.88 -9.37
CA LEU A 288 3.66 5.88 -8.83
C LEU A 288 4.70 5.18 -7.96
N ARG A 289 5.95 5.65 -7.99
CA ARG A 289 7.03 5.09 -7.16
C ARG A 289 7.48 6.10 -6.12
N ALA A 290 7.67 5.70 -4.88
CA ALA A 290 8.36 6.54 -3.91
C ALA A 290 9.62 5.86 -3.42
N VAL A 291 10.59 6.66 -3.00
CA VAL A 291 11.86 6.19 -2.42
C VAL A 291 11.84 6.47 -0.93
N VAL A 292 12.10 5.42 -0.14
CA VAL A 292 12.09 5.49 1.33
C VAL A 292 13.43 4.97 1.83
N PRO A 293 14.19 5.75 2.61
CA PRO A 293 15.44 5.26 3.20
C PRO A 293 15.12 4.17 4.25
N ASN A 294 15.90 3.09 4.29
CA ASN A 294 15.71 1.97 5.20
C ASN A 294 17.03 1.46 5.83
N PRO A 295 17.79 2.34 6.52
CA PRO A 295 19.11 1.97 7.04
C PRO A 295 19.08 0.93 8.16
N GLN A 296 17.95 0.79 8.88
CA GLN A 296 17.77 -0.23 9.92
C GLN A 296 17.27 -1.57 9.36
N GLY A 297 16.93 -1.66 8.08
CA GLY A 297 16.36 -2.88 7.48
C GLY A 297 15.00 -3.28 8.07
N LEU A 298 14.24 -2.33 8.63
CA LEU A 298 12.92 -2.58 9.20
C LEU A 298 11.88 -2.86 8.10
N LEU A 299 11.99 -2.15 6.98
CA LEU A 299 11.10 -2.34 5.84
C LEU A 299 11.57 -3.56 5.05
N MET A 300 10.65 -4.49 4.80
CA MET A 300 10.91 -5.68 4.00
C MET A 300 10.20 -5.57 2.64
N PRO A 301 10.83 -6.08 1.56
CA PRO A 301 10.18 -6.20 0.27
C PRO A 301 8.91 -7.05 0.38
N GLY A 302 7.85 -6.66 -0.33
CA GLY A 302 6.56 -7.34 -0.35
C GLY A 302 5.54 -6.86 0.70
N MET A 303 5.97 -6.14 1.74
CA MET A 303 5.06 -5.56 2.73
C MET A 303 4.07 -4.59 2.08
N VAL A 304 2.80 -4.62 2.51
CA VAL A 304 1.82 -3.62 2.13
C VAL A 304 1.96 -2.43 3.06
N VAL A 305 1.88 -1.23 2.52
CA VAL A 305 1.99 0.01 3.29
C VAL A 305 0.96 1.01 2.82
N ARG A 306 0.63 1.97 3.66
CA ARG A 306 -0.17 3.14 3.27
C ARG A 306 0.76 4.34 3.15
N ALA A 307 0.89 4.86 1.94
CA ALA A 307 1.62 6.09 1.67
C ALA A 307 0.69 7.28 1.91
N LYS A 308 0.93 8.04 2.97
CA LYS A 308 0.30 9.33 3.23
C LYS A 308 1.03 10.40 2.42
N LEU A 309 0.45 10.81 1.30
CA LEU A 309 0.92 11.94 0.51
C LEU A 309 0.42 13.24 1.12
N LEU A 310 1.34 14.13 1.46
CA LEU A 310 1.02 15.47 1.97
C LEU A 310 0.87 16.43 0.78
N ALA A 311 -0.32 16.46 0.20
CA ALA A 311 -0.64 17.30 -0.96
C ALA A 311 -0.74 18.81 -0.63
N GLY A 312 -0.77 19.19 0.65
CA GLY A 312 -0.76 20.59 1.09
C GLY A 312 -1.54 20.83 2.40
N VAL A 313 -1.82 22.09 2.71
CA VAL A 313 -2.71 22.49 3.82
C VAL A 313 -3.79 23.43 3.28
N ASP A 314 -5.05 23.01 3.31
CA ASP A 314 -6.19 23.86 2.97
C ASP A 314 -6.33 24.90 4.10
N ARG A 315 -5.84 26.12 3.84
CA ARG A 315 -5.85 27.20 4.83
C ARG A 315 -7.25 27.81 4.87
N ASP A 316 -7.68 28.18 6.06
CA ASP A 316 -9.00 28.77 6.28
C ASP A 316 -10.18 27.83 5.91
N ALA A 317 -9.98 26.51 5.97
CA ALA A 317 -11.03 25.55 5.66
C ALA A 317 -12.12 25.56 6.73
N ILE A 318 -13.39 25.62 6.31
CA ILE A 318 -14.54 25.47 7.21
C ILE A 318 -14.73 23.99 7.48
N VAL A 319 -14.49 23.58 8.73
CA VAL A 319 -14.62 22.19 9.15
C VAL A 319 -15.73 22.07 10.17
N VAL A 320 -16.69 21.18 9.89
CA VAL A 320 -17.88 21.01 10.72
C VAL A 320 -18.07 19.55 11.13
N PRO A 321 -18.57 19.25 12.33
CA PRO A 321 -18.88 17.88 12.74
C PRO A 321 -19.89 17.23 11.78
N GLN A 322 -19.70 15.95 11.47
CA GLN A 322 -20.61 15.23 10.56
C GLN A 322 -22.05 15.16 11.08
N GLN A 323 -22.23 15.20 12.41
CA GLN A 323 -23.53 15.17 13.08
C GLN A 323 -24.45 16.34 12.72
N GLY A 324 -23.89 17.49 12.34
CA GLY A 324 -24.67 18.68 11.95
C GLY A 324 -25.06 18.73 10.46
N VAL A 325 -24.66 17.73 9.68
CA VAL A 325 -24.91 17.69 8.23
C VAL A 325 -25.92 16.59 7.93
N THR A 326 -27.07 16.98 7.39
CA THR A 326 -28.11 16.06 6.92
C THR A 326 -28.13 16.02 5.39
N ARG A 327 -28.79 15.02 4.81
CA ARG A 327 -29.02 14.95 3.36
C ARG A 327 -30.50 15.13 3.07
N SER A 328 -30.81 15.95 2.07
CA SER A 328 -32.17 16.07 1.55
C SER A 328 -32.58 14.78 0.81
N PRO A 329 -33.88 14.59 0.51
CA PRO A 329 -34.35 13.47 -0.34
C PRO A 329 -33.74 13.46 -1.74
N THR A 330 -33.23 14.61 -2.22
CA THR A 330 -32.51 14.74 -3.50
C THR A 330 -31.01 14.43 -3.39
N GLY A 331 -30.51 14.09 -2.19
CA GLY A 331 -29.12 13.72 -1.92
C GLY A 331 -28.19 14.89 -1.62
N GLU A 332 -28.67 16.14 -1.72
CA GLU A 332 -27.90 17.34 -1.42
C GLU A 332 -27.59 17.44 0.08
N ALA A 333 -26.38 17.88 0.42
CA ALA A 333 -26.01 18.13 1.81
C ALA A 333 -26.67 19.42 2.30
N THR A 334 -27.31 19.36 3.46
CA THR A 334 -27.95 20.49 4.11
C THR A 334 -27.53 20.57 5.56
N ALA A 335 -27.41 21.78 6.08
CA ALA A 335 -27.17 22.03 7.49
C ALA A 335 -28.25 22.97 8.02
N LEU A 336 -28.61 22.77 9.29
CA LEU A 336 -29.49 23.68 10.00
C LEU A 336 -28.63 24.66 10.81
N VAL A 337 -28.70 25.94 10.46
CA VAL A 337 -27.96 27.01 11.12
C VAL A 337 -28.93 27.85 11.94
N VAL A 338 -28.53 28.25 13.15
CA VAL A 338 -29.32 29.18 13.97
C VAL A 338 -28.91 30.61 13.62
N GLY A 339 -29.79 31.32 12.92
CA GLY A 339 -29.61 32.71 12.51
C GLY A 339 -30.01 33.72 13.59
N GLU A 340 -30.14 34.98 13.18
CA GLU A 340 -30.54 36.07 14.07
C GLU A 340 -31.99 35.88 14.59
N GLY A 341 -32.20 36.20 15.87
CA GLY A 341 -33.49 35.96 16.53
C GLY A 341 -33.77 34.49 16.89
N ASN A 342 -32.72 33.67 17.00
CA ASN A 342 -32.80 32.25 17.40
C ASN A 342 -33.69 31.40 16.48
N LYS A 343 -33.78 31.77 15.20
CA LYS A 343 -34.53 31.02 14.18
C LYS A 343 -33.62 30.09 13.41
N THR A 344 -34.12 28.90 13.08
CA THR A 344 -33.38 27.91 12.30
C THR A 344 -33.54 28.14 10.81
N GLU A 345 -32.42 28.19 10.10
CA GLU A 345 -32.35 28.32 8.65
C GLU A 345 -31.76 27.04 8.07
N LEU A 346 -32.48 26.45 7.11
CA LEU A 346 -31.94 25.32 6.35
C LEU A 346 -31.07 25.87 5.23
N ARG A 347 -29.79 25.51 5.25
CA ARG A 347 -28.82 25.98 4.26
C ARG A 347 -28.24 24.81 3.47
N ARG A 348 -28.18 24.97 2.16
CA ARG A 348 -27.52 24.01 1.27
C ARG A 348 -26.01 24.12 1.41
N LEU A 349 -25.36 22.99 1.57
CA LEU A 349 -23.91 22.86 1.67
C LEU A 349 -23.34 22.18 0.43
N VAL A 350 -22.15 22.64 0.03
CA VAL A 350 -21.30 21.91 -0.89
C VAL A 350 -20.14 21.34 -0.07
N LEU A 351 -20.14 20.03 0.11
CA LEU A 351 -19.09 19.32 0.85
C LEU A 351 -17.93 18.99 -0.08
N LYS A 352 -16.69 19.19 0.39
CA LYS A 352 -15.46 18.87 -0.36
C LYS A 352 -14.96 17.47 -0.03
N ARG A 353 -14.79 17.16 1.27
CA ARG A 353 -14.24 15.90 1.77
C ARG A 353 -14.60 15.67 3.24
N ALA A 354 -14.59 14.41 3.68
CA ALA A 354 -14.61 14.06 5.10
C ALA A 354 -13.18 13.92 5.64
N ILE A 355 -12.94 14.36 6.87
CA ILE A 355 -11.70 14.15 7.62
C ILE A 355 -12.10 13.62 9.00
N GLY A 356 -11.85 12.33 9.25
CA GLY A 356 -12.29 11.66 10.48
C GLY A 356 -13.81 11.84 10.72
N ASN A 357 -14.18 12.45 11.85
CA ASN A 357 -15.56 12.72 12.23
C ASN A 357 -16.06 14.13 11.82
N GLN A 358 -15.38 14.78 10.88
CA GLN A 358 -15.72 16.12 10.41
C GLN A 358 -15.85 16.17 8.87
N TRP A 359 -16.62 17.13 8.35
CA TRP A 359 -16.71 17.48 6.93
C TRP A 359 -16.00 18.81 6.68
N VAL A 360 -15.23 18.86 5.60
CA VAL A 360 -14.73 20.12 5.02
C VAL A 360 -15.78 20.66 4.05
N VAL A 361 -16.26 21.86 4.31
CA VAL A 361 -17.30 22.53 3.53
C VAL A 361 -16.66 23.51 2.56
N ALA A 362 -16.96 23.38 1.27
CA ALA A 362 -16.49 24.29 0.22
C ALA A 362 -17.31 25.59 0.17
N SER A 363 -18.64 25.47 0.29
CA SER A 363 -19.53 26.63 0.28
C SER A 363 -20.82 26.36 1.04
N GLY A 364 -21.45 27.42 1.54
CA GLY A 364 -22.73 27.35 2.24
C GLY A 364 -22.61 27.55 3.75
N LEU A 365 -21.44 27.77 4.33
CA LEU A 365 -21.30 28.24 5.72
C LEU A 365 -20.31 29.39 5.78
N LYS A 366 -20.47 30.25 6.79
CA LYS A 366 -19.55 31.34 7.09
C LYS A 366 -18.96 31.15 8.48
N PRO A 367 -17.73 31.65 8.73
CA PRO A 367 -17.18 31.68 10.07
C PRO A 367 -18.10 32.49 11.00
N GLY A 368 -18.37 31.98 12.20
CA GLY A 368 -19.29 32.56 13.17
C GLY A 368 -20.74 32.02 13.12
N ASP A 369 -21.10 31.25 12.10
CA ASP A 369 -22.41 30.60 12.02
C ASP A 369 -22.61 29.58 13.16
N LYS A 370 -23.82 29.50 13.72
CA LYS A 370 -24.17 28.52 14.77
C LYS A 370 -24.78 27.27 14.14
N LEU A 371 -23.98 26.24 13.88
CA LEU A 371 -24.42 24.98 13.30
C LEU A 371 -25.11 24.10 14.35
N ALA A 372 -26.34 23.68 14.10
CA ALA A 372 -27.02 22.70 14.94
C ALA A 372 -26.45 21.29 14.72
N VAL A 373 -25.98 20.64 15.78
CA VAL A 373 -25.40 19.28 15.77
C VAL A 373 -26.19 18.27 16.62
N GLU A 374 -26.98 18.74 17.59
CA GLU A 374 -27.84 17.90 18.44
C GLU A 374 -29.30 18.38 18.40
N GLY A 375 -30.25 17.46 18.52
CA GLY A 375 -31.68 17.82 18.54
C GLY A 375 -32.35 17.99 17.17
N LEU A 376 -31.67 17.64 16.07
CA LEU A 376 -32.17 17.84 14.69
C LEU A 376 -33.52 17.15 14.41
N GLN A 377 -33.89 16.09 15.13
CA GLN A 377 -35.18 15.41 14.99
C GLN A 377 -36.37 16.22 15.55
N ARG A 378 -36.12 17.15 16.47
CA ARG A 378 -37.15 17.91 17.20
C ARG A 378 -37.40 19.30 16.62
N VAL A 379 -36.70 19.64 15.55
CA VAL A 379 -36.58 21.00 15.04
C VAL A 379 -36.93 21.02 13.56
N ARG A 380 -37.80 21.95 13.17
CA ARG A 380 -38.13 22.21 11.77
C ARG A 380 -37.41 23.47 11.26
N PRO A 381 -37.21 23.62 9.94
CA PRO A 381 -36.79 24.90 9.37
C PRO A 381 -37.75 26.03 9.76
N ASN A 382 -37.22 27.24 9.95
CA ASN A 382 -37.94 28.45 10.35
C ASN A 382 -38.58 28.41 11.76
N GLN A 383 -38.11 27.52 12.64
CA GLN A 383 -38.58 27.41 14.01
C GLN A 383 -37.67 28.19 14.97
N VAL A 384 -38.25 28.83 15.98
CA VAL A 384 -37.48 29.42 17.08
C VAL A 384 -36.98 28.30 17.99
N VAL A 385 -35.68 28.30 18.29
CA VAL A 385 -35.00 27.28 19.12
C VAL A 385 -34.18 27.93 20.22
N THR A 386 -33.85 27.20 21.28
CA THR A 386 -32.92 27.69 22.30
C THR A 386 -31.54 27.07 22.04
N PRO A 387 -30.55 27.82 21.51
CA PRO A 387 -29.23 27.27 21.24
C PRO A 387 -28.44 27.06 22.53
N VAL A 388 -27.98 25.84 22.76
CA VAL A 388 -27.07 25.46 23.85
C VAL A 388 -25.75 24.96 23.26
N PRO A 389 -24.58 25.19 23.87
CA PRO A 389 -23.33 24.61 23.38
C PRO A 389 -23.42 23.07 23.31
N ALA A 390 -23.03 22.49 22.17
CA ALA A 390 -23.04 21.04 22.00
C ALA A 390 -22.21 20.34 23.08
N GLY A 391 -22.74 19.25 23.66
CA GLY A 391 -22.11 18.51 24.76
C GLY A 391 -22.45 18.99 26.19
N ALA A 392 -23.18 20.11 26.36
CA ALA A 392 -23.60 20.59 27.68
C ALA A 392 -24.61 19.66 28.39
N GLY A 393 -25.28 18.76 27.64
CA GLY A 393 -26.25 17.79 28.17
C GLY A 393 -25.65 16.51 28.79
N ARG A 394 -24.34 16.26 28.67
CA ARG A 394 -23.70 15.05 29.23
C ARG A 394 -23.30 15.13 30.71
N LYS A 395 -23.52 16.27 31.38
CA LYS A 395 -23.18 16.46 32.81
C LYS A 395 -24.36 16.34 33.79
N LYS A 396 -25.54 15.93 33.35
CA LYS A 396 -26.67 15.61 34.25
C LYS A 396 -27.35 14.31 33.82
N GLY A 397 -26.90 13.19 34.38
CA GLY A 397 -27.65 11.94 34.36
C GLY A 397 -26.84 10.68 34.11
N SER A 398 -26.01 10.28 35.08
CA SER A 398 -25.81 8.87 35.47
C SER A 398 -24.82 8.79 36.64
N GLU A 399 -25.25 9.23 37.82
CA GLU A 399 -24.64 8.75 39.06
C GLU A 399 -25.79 8.30 39.95
N GLN A 400 -26.21 7.05 39.70
CA GLN A 400 -27.10 6.33 40.57
C GLN A 400 -26.21 5.51 41.50
N PRO A 401 -26.27 5.71 42.83
CA PRO A 401 -25.49 4.94 43.77
C PRO A 401 -25.92 3.47 43.68
N GLY A 402 -24.98 2.59 43.34
CA GLY A 402 -25.19 1.15 43.40
C GLY A 402 -25.50 0.74 44.83
N ALA A 403 -26.68 0.16 45.03
CA ALA A 403 -27.01 -0.56 46.26
C ALA A 403 -26.07 -1.76 46.42
N PRO A 404 -25.59 -2.05 47.64
CA PRO A 404 -24.65 -3.13 47.88
C PRO A 404 -25.35 -4.49 47.76
N ALA A 405 -24.82 -5.35 46.89
CA ALA A 405 -25.18 -6.76 46.87
C ALA A 405 -24.56 -7.43 48.11
N GLY A 406 -25.43 -7.98 48.96
CA GLY A 406 -25.04 -8.79 50.11
C GLY A 406 -24.34 -10.08 49.66
N GLY A 407 -23.07 -10.22 50.04
CA GLY A 407 -22.34 -11.49 50.05
C GLY A 407 -22.30 -12.01 51.47
N ALA A 408 -23.08 -13.05 51.75
CA ALA A 408 -23.07 -13.76 53.01
C ALA A 408 -21.73 -14.46 53.23
N ALA A 409 -21.22 -14.33 54.45
CA ALA A 409 -20.13 -15.10 54.99
C ALA A 409 -20.51 -16.59 55.11
N SER A 410 -19.57 -17.47 54.77
CA SER A 410 -19.42 -18.75 55.43
C SER A 410 -17.92 -19.04 55.58
N ALA A 411 -17.50 -19.12 56.82
CA ALA A 411 -16.19 -19.59 57.26
C ALA A 411 -16.36 -20.99 57.85
N ALA A 412 -15.49 -21.92 57.44
CA ALA A 412 -15.05 -23.10 58.19
C ALA A 412 -13.80 -23.62 57.45
N SER A 413 -12.58 -23.30 57.89
CA SER A 413 -11.78 -23.89 58.97
C SER A 413 -11.25 -25.31 58.69
N GLY A 414 -9.92 -25.43 58.75
CA GLY A 414 -9.15 -26.68 58.93
C GLY A 414 -8.38 -27.12 57.68
N ALA A 415 -7.12 -27.55 57.70
CA ALA A 415 -6.04 -27.55 58.69
C ALA A 415 -4.76 -28.00 57.94
N ALA A 416 -3.59 -27.60 58.46
CA ALA A 416 -2.24 -28.19 58.35
C ALA A 416 -1.88 -29.06 57.11
N SER A 417 -0.80 -28.77 56.38
CA SER A 417 0.57 -29.12 56.81
C SER A 417 1.59 -28.71 55.72
N GLY A 418 2.74 -28.15 56.11
CA GLY A 418 3.97 -28.15 55.28
C GLY A 418 4.88 -29.32 55.71
N PRO A 419 6.20 -29.29 55.43
CA PRO A 419 6.94 -28.88 54.23
C PRO A 419 7.94 -29.99 53.77
N ALA A 420 8.51 -29.92 52.55
CA ALA A 420 9.76 -30.62 52.17
C ALA A 420 10.25 -30.17 50.77
N SER A 421 11.34 -29.38 50.69
CA SER A 421 12.70 -29.78 50.25
C SER A 421 12.84 -30.23 48.79
N GLY A 422 13.55 -29.45 47.95
CA GLY A 422 14.83 -29.85 47.32
C GLY A 422 14.61 -30.44 45.91
N GLY A 423 15.42 -30.25 44.88
CA GLY A 423 16.68 -29.57 44.66
C GLY A 423 17.00 -29.60 43.15
N SER A 424 17.92 -28.72 42.75
CA SER A 424 18.83 -28.76 41.58
C SER A 424 18.82 -29.96 40.63
N VAL A 425 18.74 -29.70 39.31
CA VAL A 425 19.86 -29.81 38.33
C VAL A 425 19.67 -28.73 37.26
#